data_AF-A0A7J0FWH4-F1
#
_entry.id   AF-A0A7J0FWH4-F1
#
_cell.length_a   1.000
_cell.length_b   1.000
_cell.length_c   1.000
_cell.angle_alpha   90.00
_cell.angle_beta   90.00
_cell.angle_gamma   90.00
#
_symmetry.space_group_name_H-M   'P 1'
#
loop_
_entity.id
_entity.type
_entity.pdbx_description
1 polymer ?
#
loop_
_entity_poly.entity_id
_entity_poly.type
_entity_poly.pdbx_seq_one_letter_code
_entity_poly.pdbx_strand_id
1 'polypeptide(L)'
;MPTRGGYFIGNVSPARMDFRWFALGNCIAILASLATPEQSAAIMDLIEARWEELVGEMPLKISYPAIESHEWQIVTGCDPKNTRWSYHNGGSWPGSSSKLLSLFLI
;
A
#
# COMPACT_ATOMS: atom_id res chain seq x y z
N MET A 1 -7.33 5.72 9.84
CA MET A 1 -5.93 5.66 10.30
C MET A 1 -5.91 5.23 11.77
N PRO A 2 -5.02 4.30 12.15
CA PRO A 2 -4.81 3.95 13.56
C PRO A 2 -4.21 5.13 14.36
N THR A 3 -4.27 5.05 15.69
CA THR A 3 -3.67 6.06 16.60
C THR A 3 -2.14 6.00 16.62
N ARG A 4 -1.57 4.85 16.27
CA ARG A 4 -0.13 4.62 16.06
C ARG A 4 0.09 4.05 14.66
N GLY A 5 1.16 4.48 14.02
CA GLY A 5 1.55 4.05 12.68
C GLY A 5 1.32 5.10 11.60
N GLY A 6 1.94 4.89 10.45
CA GLY A 6 1.95 5.83 9.32
C GLY A 6 2.56 5.22 8.07
N TYR A 7 2.47 5.91 6.95
CA TYR A 7 3.05 5.47 5.68
C TYR A 7 3.33 6.67 4.78
N PHE A 8 4.17 6.46 3.76
CA PHE A 8 4.35 7.44 2.70
C PHE A 8 3.14 7.43 1.75
N ILE A 9 2.51 8.59 1.59
CA ILE A 9 1.40 8.78 0.65
C ILE A 9 1.82 8.44 -0.79
N GLY A 10 0.89 7.88 -1.56
CA GLY A 10 1.19 7.30 -2.87
C GLY A 10 1.66 8.30 -3.92
N ASN A 11 1.20 9.56 -3.84
CA ASN A 11 1.64 10.62 -4.74
C ASN A 11 1.42 12.03 -4.16
N VAL A 12 2.29 12.97 -4.51
CA VAL A 12 2.17 14.41 -4.21
C VAL A 12 2.55 15.21 -5.43
N SER A 13 1.65 16.09 -5.87
CA SER A 13 1.89 17.06 -6.93
C SER A 13 1.05 18.33 -6.71
N PRO A 14 1.28 19.42 -7.46
CA PRO A 14 0.51 20.65 -7.29
C PRO A 14 -0.99 20.38 -7.37
N ALA A 15 -1.72 20.77 -6.31
CA ALA A 15 -3.16 20.55 -6.14
C ALA A 15 -3.63 19.07 -6.17
N ARG A 16 -2.73 18.10 -5.95
CA ARG A 16 -3.09 16.67 -5.93
C ARG A 16 -2.28 15.87 -4.91
N MET A 17 -2.99 15.13 -4.06
CA MET A 17 -2.40 14.13 -3.18
C MET A 17 -3.17 12.81 -3.36
N ASP A 18 -2.44 11.72 -3.52
CA ASP A 18 -3.01 10.37 -3.55
C ASP A 18 -2.74 9.71 -2.20
N PHE A 19 -3.79 9.62 -1.38
CA PHE A 19 -3.75 9.03 -0.04
C PHE A 19 -3.90 7.51 -0.04
N ARG A 20 -3.69 6.83 -1.17
CA ARG A 20 -3.62 5.37 -1.14
C ARG A 20 -2.28 4.92 -0.58
N TRP A 21 -2.33 3.85 0.20
CA TRP A 21 -1.15 3.12 0.64
C TRP A 21 -0.65 2.24 -0.50
N PHE A 22 0.67 2.21 -0.72
CA PHE A 22 1.31 1.34 -1.71
C PHE A 22 2.38 0.50 -1.04
N ALA A 23 2.23 -0.82 -1.09
CA ALA A 23 3.13 -1.77 -0.44
C ALA A 23 4.59 -1.58 -0.88
N LEU A 24 4.82 -1.62 -2.19
CA LEU A 24 6.18 -1.62 -2.74
C LEU A 24 6.96 -0.35 -2.38
N GLY A 25 6.31 0.82 -2.44
CA GLY A 25 6.94 2.09 -2.13
C GLY A 25 7.36 2.16 -0.66
N ASN A 26 6.48 1.74 0.26
CA ASN A 26 6.79 1.73 1.69
C ASN A 26 7.87 0.69 2.03
N CYS A 27 7.83 -0.51 1.45
CA CYS A 27 8.88 -1.51 1.68
C CYS A 27 10.25 -1.05 1.16
N ILE A 28 10.32 -0.49 -0.05
CA ILE A 28 11.58 0.04 -0.59
C ILE A 28 12.08 1.22 0.23
N ALA A 29 11.20 2.10 0.71
CA ALA A 29 11.60 3.23 1.54
C ALA A 29 12.32 2.77 2.82
N ILE A 30 11.87 1.68 3.45
CA ILE A 30 12.56 1.09 4.59
C ILE A 30 13.88 0.44 4.16
N LEU A 31 13.85 -0.44 3.15
CA LEU A 31 15.03 -1.20 2.71
C LEU A 31 16.17 -0.31 2.17
N ALA A 32 15.84 0.84 1.59
CA ALA A 32 16.79 1.80 1.06
C ALA A 32 17.23 2.85 2.11
N SER A 33 16.82 2.70 3.36
CA SER A 33 17.08 3.68 4.44
C SER A 33 16.60 5.11 4.13
N LEU A 34 15.55 5.23 3.30
CA LEU A 34 14.88 6.50 3.04
C LEU A 34 13.95 6.87 4.21
N ALA A 35 13.27 5.88 4.77
CA ALA A 35 12.49 6.03 5.98
C ALA A 35 13.42 6.17 7.20
N THR A 36 13.14 7.12 8.09
CA THR A 36 13.82 7.14 9.40
C THR A 36 13.47 5.90 10.22
N PRO A 37 14.21 5.57 11.28
CA PRO A 37 13.84 4.46 12.17
C PRO A 37 12.43 4.59 12.73
N GLU A 38 12.01 5.79 13.11
CA GLU A 38 10.66 6.07 13.62
C GLU A 38 9.59 5.89 12.54
N GLN A 39 9.87 6.32 11.31
CA GLN A 39 8.97 6.11 10.17
C GLN A 39 8.86 4.64 9.78
N SER A 40 9.98 3.91 9.81
CA SER A 40 10.01 2.47 9.55
C SER A 40 9.17 1.72 10.59
N ALA A 41 9.37 2.02 11.88
CA ALA A 41 8.54 1.48 12.95
C ALA A 41 7.06 1.86 12.78
N ALA A 42 6.75 3.10 12.38
CA ALA A 42 5.38 3.52 12.13
C ALA A 42 4.73 2.79 10.94
N ILE A 43 5.48 2.46 9.89
CA ILE A 43 4.99 1.64 8.78
C ILE A 43 4.67 0.22 9.24
N MET A 44 5.53 -0.37 10.08
CA MET A 44 5.28 -1.69 10.64
C MET A 44 4.08 -1.70 11.61
N ASP A 45 3.98 -0.70 12.50
CA ASP A 45 2.83 -0.49 13.40
C ASP A 45 1.52 -0.37 12.58
N LEU A 46 1.55 0.30 11.43
CA LEU A 46 0.37 0.40 10.54
C LEU A 46 -0.01 -0.96 9.94
N ILE A 47 0.97 -1.72 9.43
CA ILE A 47 0.72 -3.02 8.81
C ILE A 47 0.15 -3.99 9.82
N GLU A 48 0.67 -4.00 11.05
CA GLU A 48 0.13 -4.81 12.15
C GLU A 48 -1.28 -4.36 12.52
N ALA A 49 -1.51 -3.06 12.73
CA ALA A 49 -2.82 -2.54 13.13
C ALA A 49 -3.90 -2.68 12.05
N ARG A 50 -3.52 -2.88 10.78
CA ARG A 50 -4.42 -3.01 9.63
C ARG A 50 -4.16 -4.30 8.85
N TRP A 51 -3.74 -5.35 9.55
CA TRP A 51 -3.36 -6.63 8.94
C TRP A 51 -4.43 -7.19 8.00
N GLU A 52 -5.68 -7.25 8.44
CA GLU A 52 -6.80 -7.76 7.64
C GLU A 52 -7.02 -6.98 6.33
N GLU A 53 -6.79 -5.67 6.35
CA GLU A 53 -7.02 -4.78 5.20
C GLU A 53 -5.85 -4.81 4.21
N LEU A 54 -4.61 -4.80 4.73
CA LEU A 54 -3.39 -4.66 3.92
C LEU A 54 -2.80 -6.01 3.50
N VAL A 55 -3.00 -7.05 4.32
CA VAL A 55 -2.48 -8.40 4.10
C VAL A 55 -3.62 -9.37 3.85
N GLY A 56 -4.54 -9.51 4.81
CA GLY A 56 -5.61 -10.51 4.82
C GLY A 56 -5.07 -11.93 4.66
N GLU A 57 -5.89 -12.82 4.08
CA GLU A 57 -5.54 -14.23 3.85
C GLU A 57 -4.47 -14.45 2.76
N MET A 58 -4.24 -13.44 1.91
CA MET A 58 -3.28 -13.52 0.81
C MET A 58 -2.35 -12.31 0.82
N PRO A 59 -1.12 -12.44 1.37
CA PRO A 59 -0.16 -11.37 1.35
C PRO A 59 0.28 -11.09 -0.10
N LEU A 60 0.53 -9.86 -0.53
CA LEU A 60 0.30 -8.57 0.10
C LEU A 60 -0.54 -7.71 -0.86
N LYS A 61 -1.44 -6.86 -0.37
CA LYS A 61 -2.14 -5.91 -1.24
C LYS A 61 -1.13 -5.02 -1.96
N ILE A 62 -1.30 -4.81 -3.26
CA ILE A 62 -0.43 -3.88 -4.00
C ILE A 62 -0.70 -2.42 -3.61
N SER A 63 -1.97 -2.10 -3.35
CA SER A 63 -2.44 -0.79 -2.92
C SER A 63 -3.71 -0.91 -2.08
N TYR A 64 -3.99 0.10 -1.25
CA TYR A 64 -5.23 0.18 -0.46
C TYR A 64 -5.69 1.63 -0.27
N PRO A 65 -7.00 1.93 -0.34
CA PRO A 65 -8.08 1.03 -0.79
C PRO A 65 -8.13 0.89 -2.32
N ALA A 66 -9.00 0.01 -2.81
CA ALA A 66 -9.38 -0.01 -4.23
C ALA A 66 -10.20 1.24 -4.57
N ILE A 67 -10.00 1.77 -5.78
CA ILE A 67 -10.85 2.82 -6.34
C ILE A 67 -12.10 2.20 -6.95
N GLU A 68 -13.23 2.88 -6.78
CA GLU A 68 -14.57 2.35 -7.09
C GLU A 68 -15.42 3.39 -7.85
N SER A 69 -16.52 2.93 -8.45
CA SER A 69 -17.55 3.79 -9.06
C SER A 69 -16.97 4.83 -10.04
N HIS A 70 -17.33 6.11 -9.90
CA HIS A 70 -16.88 7.19 -10.77
C HIS A 70 -15.36 7.39 -10.72
N GLU A 71 -14.72 7.20 -9.57
CA GLU A 71 -13.26 7.32 -9.48
C GLU A 71 -12.58 6.23 -10.29
N TRP A 72 -13.08 4.99 -10.23
CA TRP A 72 -12.59 3.91 -11.09
C TRP A 72 -12.77 4.24 -12.58
N GLN A 73 -13.94 4.72 -12.98
CA GLN A 73 -14.21 5.10 -14.37
C GLN A 73 -13.22 6.16 -14.87
N ILE A 74 -12.99 7.21 -14.07
CA ILE A 74 -12.15 8.35 -14.43
C ILE A 74 -10.66 7.99 -14.38
N VAL A 75 -10.20 7.37 -13.30
CA VAL A 75 -8.76 7.12 -13.06
C VAL A 75 -8.25 5.95 -13.89
N THR A 76 -9.05 4.90 -14.09
CA THR A 76 -8.64 3.73 -14.87
C THR A 76 -9.05 3.78 -16.34
N GLY A 77 -9.98 4.67 -16.72
CA GLY A 77 -10.58 4.66 -18.05
C GLY A 77 -11.51 3.46 -18.27
N CYS A 78 -12.22 3.04 -17.22
CA CYS A 78 -13.07 1.85 -17.21
C CYS A 78 -12.33 0.54 -17.55
N ASP A 79 -11.07 0.39 -17.11
CA ASP A 79 -10.25 -0.79 -17.43
C ASP A 79 -10.79 -2.07 -16.77
N PRO A 80 -11.33 -3.05 -17.54
CA PRO A 80 -11.94 -4.25 -17.00
C PRO A 80 -10.95 -5.19 -16.30
N LYS A 81 -9.64 -5.01 -16.47
CA LYS A 81 -8.62 -5.79 -15.75
C LYS A 81 -8.45 -5.31 -14.30
N ASN A 82 -8.70 -4.02 -14.07
CA ASN A 82 -8.46 -3.33 -12.79
C ASN A 82 -9.77 -3.04 -12.05
N THR A 83 -10.73 -3.97 -12.08
CA THR A 83 -11.95 -3.91 -11.28
C THR A 83 -11.65 -3.88 -9.77
N ARG A 84 -12.67 -3.63 -8.95
CA ARG A 84 -12.55 -3.55 -7.49
C ARG A 84 -11.81 -4.77 -6.92
N TRP A 85 -10.72 -4.52 -6.18
CA TRP A 85 -9.85 -5.52 -5.55
C TRP A 85 -9.16 -6.49 -6.53
N SER A 86 -9.05 -6.11 -7.80
CA SER A 86 -8.41 -6.91 -8.85
C SER A 86 -7.10 -6.28 -9.32
N TYR A 87 -6.15 -7.14 -9.70
CA TYR A 87 -4.91 -6.77 -10.37
C TYR A 87 -4.19 -5.57 -9.70
N HIS A 88 -4.03 -4.43 -10.36
CA HIS A 88 -3.37 -3.26 -9.77
C HIS A 88 -4.28 -2.42 -8.84
N ASN A 89 -5.60 -2.64 -8.88
CA ASN A 89 -6.59 -1.93 -8.09
C ASN A 89 -6.92 -2.68 -6.79
N GLY A 90 -5.94 -2.77 -5.88
CA GLY A 90 -6.11 -3.46 -4.59
C GLY A 90 -6.07 -4.99 -4.66
N GLY A 91 -5.50 -5.57 -5.72
CA GLY A 91 -5.22 -7.00 -5.78
C GLY A 91 -4.13 -7.41 -4.78
N SER A 92 -4.17 -8.67 -4.32
CA SER A 92 -3.10 -9.28 -3.51
C SER A 92 -2.05 -9.92 -4.42
N TRP A 93 -0.78 -9.56 -4.23
CA TRP A 93 0.35 -9.97 -5.08
C TRP A 93 1.41 -10.70 -4.24
N PRO A 94 1.47 -12.04 -4.29
CA PRO A 94 2.44 -12.84 -3.52
C PRO A 94 3.91 -12.47 -3.80
N GLY A 95 4.21 -11.99 -5.01
CA GLY A 95 5.56 -11.50 -5.35
C GLY A 95 6.01 -10.32 -4.48
N SER A 96 5.09 -9.43 -4.07
CA SER A 96 5.39 -8.31 -3.16
C SER A 96 5.65 -8.77 -1.72
N SER A 97 5.10 -9.93 -1.33
CA SER A 97 5.29 -10.50 0.01
C SER A 97 6.75 -10.80 0.33
N SER A 98 7.56 -11.14 -0.68
CA SER A 98 9.01 -11.34 -0.51
C SER A 98 9.71 -10.10 0.08
N LYS A 99 9.30 -8.89 -0.33
CA LYS A 99 9.86 -7.63 0.15
C LYS A 99 9.34 -7.24 1.54
N LEU A 100 8.14 -7.68 1.89
CA LEU A 100 7.63 -7.55 3.26
C LEU A 100 8.35 -8.52 4.19
N LEU A 101 8.56 -9.77 3.77
CA LEU A 101 9.30 -10.78 4.53
C LEU A 101 10.74 -10.35 4.79
N SER A 102 11.40 -9.68 3.84
CA SER A 102 12.73 -9.12 4.09
C SER A 102 12.74 -8.07 5.19
N LEU A 103 11.63 -7.39 5.49
CA LEU A 103 11.54 -6.43 6.60
C LEU A 103 11.45 -7.12 7.97
N PHE A 104 11.01 -8.38 8.03
CA PHE A 104 10.96 -9.15 9.28
C PHE A 104 12.28 -9.88 9.59
N LEU A 105 13.23 -9.88 8.67
CA LEU A 105 14.52 -10.56 8.79
C LEU A 105 15.69 -9.58 9.07
N ILE A 106 15.42 -8.28 9.18
CA ILE A 106 16.37 -7.22 9.51
C ILE A 106 16.02 -6.71 10.91
#